data_AF-A0A846QX72-F1
#
_entry.id   AF-A0A846QX72-F1
#
_cell.length_a   1.000
_cell.length_b   1.000
_cell.length_c   1.000
_cell.angle_alpha   90.00
_cell.angle_beta   90.00
_cell.angle_gamma   90.00
#
_symmetry.space_group_name_H-M   'P 1'
#
loop_
_entity.id
_entity.type
_entity.pdbx_description
1 polymer ?
#
loop_
_entity_poly.entity_id
_entity_poly.type
_entity_poly.pdbx_seq_one_letter_code
_entity_poly.pdbx_strand_id
1 'polypeptide(L)'
;MKKLGLVILLLSISNYSIAQYKDDIIETIKVGGVTEVYFTHEPSKEKIQKIVSGKPAPEIIINYKDGLLEIDTKGEAQKEVVKVYVSSLNLKDIIVDDAAQFHSVNIIKVKSLSITVNDYAAADIMVDIEDLNIKMDGGDLDVYGQSKNLFILKGNDHERGTLNISELESNKL
;
A
#
# COMPACT_ATOMS: atom_id res chain seq x y z
N MET A 1 -42.26 3.47 -37.95
CA MET A 1 -41.62 2.27 -37.37
C MET A 1 -40.16 2.23 -37.76
N LYS A 2 -39.24 2.44 -36.82
CA LYS A 2 -37.84 1.97 -36.81
C LYS A 2 -37.31 2.24 -35.40
N LYS A 3 -37.19 1.17 -34.60
CA LYS A 3 -36.67 1.20 -33.23
C LYS A 3 -35.17 1.49 -33.32
N LEU A 4 -34.70 2.59 -32.74
CA LEU A 4 -33.28 2.80 -32.48
C LEU A 4 -32.98 2.06 -31.17
N GLY A 5 -32.19 0.99 -31.27
CA GLY A 5 -31.78 0.17 -30.15
C GLY A 5 -30.88 0.97 -29.20
N LEU A 6 -31.32 1.07 -27.95
CA LEU A 6 -30.51 1.50 -26.82
C LEU A 6 -29.45 0.41 -26.58
N VAL A 7 -28.20 0.68 -26.95
CA VAL A 7 -27.05 -0.15 -26.54
C VAL A 7 -26.72 0.23 -25.11
N ILE A 8 -27.26 -0.54 -24.15
CA ILE A 8 -26.81 -0.48 -22.75
C ILE A 8 -25.49 -1.23 -22.68
N LEU A 9 -24.38 -0.49 -22.63
CA LEU A 9 -23.07 -1.03 -22.29
C LEU A 9 -23.11 -1.43 -20.81
N LEU A 10 -23.36 -2.71 -20.53
CA LEU A 10 -23.20 -3.29 -19.19
C LEU A 10 -21.71 -3.31 -18.85
N LEU A 11 -21.21 -2.23 -18.24
CA LEU A 11 -19.99 -2.30 -17.45
C LEU A 11 -20.27 -3.31 -16.32
N SER A 12 -19.64 -4.48 -16.37
CA SER A 12 -19.70 -5.45 -15.28
C SER A 12 -19.02 -4.82 -14.08
N ILE A 13 -19.81 -4.22 -13.20
CA ILE A 13 -19.37 -3.75 -11.89
C ILE A 13 -18.95 -5.01 -11.14
N SER A 14 -17.64 -5.15 -10.94
CA SER A 14 -17.06 -6.26 -10.20
C SER A 14 -17.59 -6.25 -8.75
N ASN A 15 -17.66 -7.44 -8.15
CA ASN A 15 -18.18 -7.65 -6.81
C ASN A 15 -17.43 -6.75 -5.80
N TYR A 16 -18.12 -5.73 -5.28
CA TYR A 16 -17.69 -4.97 -4.12
C TYR A 16 -17.82 -5.88 -2.89
N SER A 17 -16.76 -6.62 -2.56
CA SER A 17 -16.67 -7.28 -1.26
C SER A 17 -16.13 -6.27 -0.26
N ILE A 18 -17.01 -5.73 0.57
CA ILE A 18 -16.62 -4.92 1.74
C ILE A 18 -16.38 -5.91 2.88
N ALA A 19 -15.12 -6.14 3.24
CA ALA A 19 -14.79 -6.76 4.51
C ALA A 19 -14.84 -5.69 5.61
N GLN A 20 -15.79 -5.79 6.55
CA GLN A 20 -15.87 -4.92 7.72
C GLN A 20 -15.00 -5.51 8.84
N TYR A 21 -13.90 -4.84 9.16
CA TYR A 21 -13.13 -5.07 10.38
C TYR A 21 -13.49 -3.98 11.38
N LYS A 22 -14.48 -4.27 12.23
CA LYS A 22 -14.97 -3.34 13.24
C LYS A 22 -14.06 -3.46 14.47
N ASP A 23 -13.51 -2.31 14.91
CA ASP A 23 -12.69 -2.14 16.12
C ASP A 23 -11.23 -2.65 16.06
N ASP A 24 -10.77 -3.03 14.88
CA ASP A 24 -9.46 -3.63 14.67
C ASP A 24 -8.39 -2.56 14.36
N ILE A 25 -7.42 -2.42 15.28
CA ILE A 25 -6.30 -1.48 15.15
C ILE A 25 -5.28 -2.04 14.16
N ILE A 26 -5.20 -1.47 12.96
CA ILE A 26 -4.15 -1.81 12.00
C ILE A 26 -2.85 -1.11 12.41
N GLU A 27 -1.87 -1.90 12.83
CA GLU A 27 -0.52 -1.45 13.19
C GLU A 27 0.52 -1.83 12.14
N THR A 28 0.32 -2.95 11.44
CA THR A 28 1.21 -3.41 10.39
C THR A 28 0.42 -3.66 9.11
N ILE A 29 0.94 -3.17 7.99
CA ILE A 29 0.44 -3.52 6.66
C ILE A 29 1.53 -4.28 5.92
N LYS A 30 1.21 -5.49 5.47
CA LYS A 30 2.06 -6.27 4.58
C LYS A 30 1.35 -6.44 3.23
N VAL A 31 2.04 -6.12 2.15
CA VAL A 31 1.50 -6.14 0.79
C VAL A 31 2.40 -6.99 -0.10
N GLY A 32 1.80 -7.96 -0.81
CA GLY A 32 2.50 -8.84 -1.75
C GLY A 32 1.75 -9.01 -3.08
N GLY A 33 2.35 -9.81 -3.96
CA GLY A 33 1.82 -10.11 -5.28
C GLY A 33 1.79 -8.89 -6.22
N VAL A 34 0.66 -8.67 -6.91
CA VAL A 34 0.42 -7.55 -7.85
C VAL A 34 -0.65 -6.58 -7.33
N THR A 35 -0.53 -6.22 -6.06
CA THR A 35 -1.46 -5.34 -5.35
C THR A 35 -0.94 -3.90 -5.31
N GLU A 36 -1.79 -2.91 -5.54
CA GLU A 36 -1.59 -1.50 -5.20
C GLU A 36 -2.42 -1.13 -3.97
N VAL A 37 -1.77 -0.71 -2.88
CA VAL A 37 -2.41 -0.24 -1.66
C VAL A 37 -2.37 1.29 -1.58
N TYR A 38 -3.52 1.90 -1.29
CA TYR A 38 -3.66 3.33 -1.05
C TYR A 38 -4.03 3.57 0.41
N PHE A 39 -3.09 4.08 1.19
CA PHE A 39 -3.22 4.28 2.63
C PHE A 39 -3.57 5.72 2.99
N THR A 40 -4.52 5.91 3.91
CA THR A 40 -4.88 7.21 4.47
C THR A 40 -4.69 7.21 5.99
N HIS A 41 -3.91 8.15 6.53
CA HIS A 41 -3.72 8.35 7.95
C HIS A 41 -4.93 9.07 8.58
N GLU A 42 -6.00 8.33 8.82
CA GLU A 42 -7.27 8.81 9.37
C GLU A 42 -7.88 7.73 10.28
N PRO A 43 -8.80 8.10 11.21
CA PRO A 43 -9.58 7.10 11.95
C PRO A 43 -10.20 6.12 10.96
N SER A 44 -10.14 4.82 11.27
CA SER A 44 -10.67 3.81 10.37
C SER A 44 -12.16 4.07 10.13
N LYS A 45 -12.46 4.64 8.96
CA LYS A 45 -13.81 4.66 8.42
C LYS A 45 -13.81 3.53 7.43
N GLU A 46 -14.57 2.48 7.76
CA GLU A 46 -14.81 1.29 6.95
C GLU A 46 -14.51 1.52 5.47
N LYS A 47 -13.57 0.74 4.90
CA LYS A 47 -13.54 0.32 3.48
C LYS A 47 -12.14 -0.16 3.08
N ILE A 48 -11.87 -1.46 3.25
CA ILE A 48 -11.08 -2.15 2.23
C ILE A 48 -11.94 -2.14 0.97
N GLN A 49 -11.70 -1.17 0.10
CA GLN A 49 -12.34 -1.10 -1.21
C GLN A 49 -11.49 -1.85 -2.22
N LYS A 50 -12.09 -2.85 -2.85
CA LYS A 50 -11.45 -3.70 -3.86
C LYS A 50 -11.86 -3.24 -5.24
N ILE A 51 -10.89 -2.84 -6.07
CA ILE A 51 -11.11 -2.67 -7.50
C ILE A 51 -10.23 -3.65 -8.24
N VAL A 52 -10.87 -4.54 -8.99
CA VAL A 52 -10.20 -5.52 -9.85
C VAL A 52 -10.62 -5.26 -11.29
N SER A 53 -9.64 -5.16 -12.17
CA SER A 53 -9.81 -5.00 -13.62
C SER A 53 -9.04 -6.08 -14.36
N GLY A 54 -9.48 -6.45 -15.57
CA GLY A 54 -8.86 -7.45 -16.49
C GLY A 54 -9.28 -8.92 -16.30
N LYS A 55 -8.78 -9.80 -17.19
CA LYS A 55 -9.13 -11.23 -17.28
C LYS A 55 -7.94 -12.03 -17.84
N PRO A 56 -7.44 -13.07 -17.13
CA PRO A 56 -7.88 -13.50 -15.80
C PRO A 56 -7.43 -12.49 -14.73
N ALA A 57 -8.31 -12.19 -13.78
CA ALA A 57 -7.94 -11.38 -12.65
C ALA A 57 -7.38 -12.27 -11.52
N PRO A 58 -6.27 -11.89 -10.89
CA PRO A 58 -5.76 -12.64 -9.76
C PRO A 58 -6.75 -12.61 -8.59
N GLU A 59 -6.78 -13.70 -7.83
CA GLU A 59 -7.51 -13.77 -6.57
C GLU A 59 -6.83 -12.86 -5.55
N ILE A 60 -7.59 -12.11 -4.75
CA ILE A 60 -7.02 -11.32 -3.65
C ILE A 60 -7.22 -12.08 -2.36
N ILE A 61 -6.17 -12.18 -1.58
CA ILE A 61 -6.15 -12.74 -0.24
C ILE A 61 -5.99 -11.57 0.72
N ILE A 62 -6.92 -11.42 1.67
CA ILE A 62 -6.85 -10.40 2.72
C ILE A 62 -7.01 -11.11 4.06
N ASN A 63 -5.95 -11.07 4.86
CA ASN A 63 -5.93 -11.62 6.20
C ASN A 63 -5.73 -10.48 7.19
N TYR A 64 -6.49 -10.49 8.27
CA TYR A 64 -6.29 -9.58 9.37
C TYR A 64 -6.23 -10.35 10.68
N LYS A 65 -5.16 -10.12 11.46
CA LYS A 65 -4.96 -10.77 12.74
C LYS A 65 -3.97 -9.97 13.60
N ASP A 66 -4.32 -9.75 14.87
CA ASP A 66 -3.42 -9.17 15.87
C ASP A 66 -2.75 -7.85 15.42
N GLY A 67 -3.48 -7.00 14.70
CA GLY A 67 -3.02 -5.72 14.17
C GLY A 67 -2.23 -5.77 12.86
N LEU A 68 -1.96 -6.97 12.33
CA LEU A 68 -1.42 -7.20 11.00
C LEU A 68 -2.56 -7.28 9.98
N LEU A 69 -2.52 -6.42 8.97
CA LEU A 69 -3.26 -6.54 7.73
C LEU A 69 -2.32 -7.05 6.63
N GLU A 70 -2.54 -8.27 6.17
CA GLU A 70 -1.82 -8.87 5.05
C GLU A 70 -2.72 -8.88 3.81
N ILE A 71 -2.22 -8.29 2.72
CA ILE A 71 -2.90 -8.20 1.42
C ILE A 71 -1.99 -8.82 0.37
N ASP A 72 -2.48 -9.82 -0.33
CA ASP A 72 -1.71 -10.55 -1.34
C ASP A 72 -2.60 -10.95 -2.51
N THR A 73 -1.99 -11.40 -3.61
CA THR A 73 -2.68 -11.94 -4.77
C THR A 73 -2.20 -13.33 -5.14
N LYS A 74 -3.12 -14.16 -5.62
CA LYS A 74 -2.84 -15.51 -6.10
C LYS A 74 -3.34 -15.71 -7.53
N GLY A 75 -2.52 -16.37 -8.34
CA GLY A 75 -2.83 -16.68 -9.74
C GLY A 75 -2.09 -15.76 -10.71
N GLU A 76 -2.26 -16.02 -12.01
CA GLU A 76 -1.63 -15.21 -13.05
C GLU A 76 -2.26 -13.81 -13.10
N ALA A 77 -1.39 -12.80 -13.27
CA ALA A 77 -1.77 -11.44 -13.61
C ALA A 77 -1.13 -11.08 -14.96
N GLN A 78 -1.97 -10.79 -15.93
CA GLN A 78 -1.63 -10.27 -17.25
C GLN A 78 -1.99 -8.77 -17.35
N LYS A 79 -1.20 -7.92 -16.68
CA LYS A 79 -1.37 -6.46 -16.62
C LYS A 79 -2.55 -5.99 -15.75
N GLU A 80 -3.15 -6.89 -14.98
CA GLU A 80 -4.12 -6.55 -13.97
C GLU A 80 -3.47 -6.01 -12.70
N VAL A 81 -4.08 -4.97 -12.15
CA VAL A 81 -3.75 -4.42 -10.84
C VAL A 81 -4.95 -4.55 -9.94
N VAL A 82 -4.70 -5.05 -8.75
CA VAL A 82 -5.64 -5.05 -7.64
C VAL A 82 -5.43 -3.76 -6.84
N LYS A 83 -6.44 -2.91 -6.73
CA LYS A 83 -6.35 -1.72 -5.86
C LYS A 83 -7.08 -1.97 -4.55
N VAL A 84 -6.41 -1.64 -3.43
CA VAL A 84 -6.94 -1.75 -2.07
C VAL A 84 -6.76 -0.43 -1.34
N TYR A 85 -7.82 0.06 -0.69
CA TYR A 85 -7.77 1.27 0.11
C TYR A 85 -7.76 0.91 1.59
N VAL A 86 -6.89 1.53 2.38
CA VAL A 86 -6.72 1.24 3.81
C VAL A 86 -6.62 2.54 4.60
N SER A 87 -7.16 2.57 5.81
CA SER A 87 -7.02 3.72 6.71
C SER A 87 -6.71 3.28 8.13
N SER A 88 -5.76 3.94 8.79
CA SER A 88 -5.42 3.73 10.21
C SER A 88 -4.74 4.96 10.81
N LEU A 89 -4.91 5.14 12.12
CA LEU A 89 -4.15 6.11 12.91
C LEU A 89 -2.90 5.52 13.59
N ASN A 90 -2.76 4.19 13.62
CA ASN A 90 -1.81 3.51 14.49
C ASN A 90 -0.73 2.73 13.73
N LEU A 91 -0.48 3.10 12.47
CA LEU A 91 0.48 2.40 11.62
C LEU A 91 1.91 2.52 12.19
N LYS A 92 2.58 1.38 12.33
CA LYS A 92 3.95 1.24 12.84
C LYS A 92 4.87 0.62 11.79
N ASP A 93 4.34 -0.28 10.96
CA ASP A 93 5.13 -1.05 10.01
C ASP A 93 4.43 -1.14 8.64
N ILE A 94 5.21 -0.91 7.59
CA ILE A 94 4.84 -1.14 6.19
C ILE A 94 5.85 -2.13 5.61
N ILE A 95 5.36 -3.22 5.04
CA ILE A 95 6.17 -4.24 4.37
C ILE A 95 5.61 -4.41 2.96
N VAL A 96 6.44 -4.18 1.94
CA VAL A 96 6.05 -4.29 0.53
C VAL A 96 6.98 -5.29 -0.15
N ASP A 97 6.39 -6.37 -0.66
CA ASP A 97 7.07 -7.53 -1.23
C ASP A 97 6.65 -7.75 -2.71
N ASP A 98 7.36 -8.65 -3.40
CA ASP A 98 7.09 -9.06 -4.79
C ASP A 98 7.06 -7.88 -5.78
N ALA A 99 5.91 -7.64 -6.42
CA ALA A 99 5.65 -6.55 -7.36
C ALA A 99 4.54 -5.62 -6.84
N ALA A 100 4.31 -5.65 -5.52
CA ALA A 100 3.29 -4.85 -4.88
C ALA A 100 3.72 -3.39 -4.80
N GLN A 101 2.72 -2.52 -4.66
CA GLN A 101 2.91 -1.09 -4.55
C GLN A 101 2.16 -0.54 -3.33
N PHE A 102 2.76 0.44 -2.65
CA PHE A 102 2.14 1.14 -1.53
C PHE A 102 2.22 2.65 -1.71
N HIS A 103 1.07 3.30 -1.61
CA HIS A 103 0.92 4.74 -1.81
C HIS A 103 0.30 5.36 -0.55
N SER A 104 0.97 6.33 0.06
CA SER A 104 0.31 7.19 1.04
C SER A 104 -0.50 8.26 0.33
N VAL A 105 -1.79 8.38 0.66
CA VAL A 105 -2.69 9.41 0.11
C VAL A 105 -2.50 10.75 0.83
N ASN A 106 -2.05 10.73 2.08
CA ASN A 106 -1.78 11.90 2.90
C ASN A 106 -0.58 11.65 3.82
N ILE A 107 -0.16 12.71 4.54
CA ILE A 107 0.96 12.65 5.48
C ILE A 107 0.65 11.68 6.62
N ILE A 108 1.52 10.68 6.79
CA ILE A 108 1.50 9.77 7.94
C ILE A 108 2.13 10.47 9.14
N LYS A 109 1.35 10.64 10.21
CA LYS A 109 1.77 11.31 11.46
C LYS A 109 1.76 10.34 12.63
N VAL A 110 2.86 9.62 12.79
CA VAL A 110 3.08 8.67 13.88
C VAL A 110 4.42 8.95 14.55
N LYS A 111 4.62 8.46 15.78
CA LYS A 111 5.88 8.65 16.48
C LYS A 111 7.04 7.98 15.74
N SER A 112 6.85 6.71 15.39
CA SER A 112 7.87 5.89 14.74
C SER A 112 7.22 5.05 13.65
N LEU A 113 7.90 4.94 12.50
CA LEU A 113 7.46 4.14 11.36
C LEU A 113 8.64 3.31 10.85
N SER A 114 8.38 2.05 10.54
CA SER A 114 9.29 1.15 9.83
C SER A 114 8.75 0.87 8.44
N ILE A 115 9.59 1.01 7.43
CA ILE A 115 9.27 0.72 6.03
C ILE A 115 10.26 -0.34 5.54
N THR A 116 9.74 -1.47 5.06
CA THR A 116 10.52 -2.51 4.41
C THR A 116 10.07 -2.66 2.97
N VAL A 117 11.00 -2.55 2.02
CA VAL A 117 10.76 -2.76 0.58
C VAL A 117 11.69 -3.86 0.10
N ASN A 118 11.14 -4.91 -0.50
CA ASN A 118 11.88 -6.09 -0.99
C ASN A 118 11.61 -6.34 -2.48
N ASP A 119 12.46 -7.15 -3.11
CA ASP A 119 12.27 -7.65 -4.47
C ASP A 119 12.10 -6.56 -5.55
N TYR A 120 10.91 -6.47 -6.15
CA TYR A 120 10.54 -5.50 -7.18
C TYR A 120 9.41 -4.58 -6.71
N ALA A 121 9.16 -4.53 -5.40
CA ALA A 121 8.12 -3.71 -4.82
C ALA A 121 8.38 -2.22 -5.06
N ALA A 122 7.34 -1.41 -4.97
CA ALA A 122 7.48 0.05 -4.99
C ALA A 122 6.67 0.71 -3.87
N ALA A 123 7.15 1.84 -3.35
CA ALA A 123 6.35 2.64 -2.43
C ALA A 123 6.63 4.14 -2.56
N ASP A 124 5.56 4.94 -2.45
CA ASP A 124 5.63 6.39 -2.26
C ASP A 124 4.93 6.77 -0.95
N ILE A 125 5.69 7.42 -0.06
CA ILE A 125 5.27 7.62 1.32
C ILE A 125 5.57 9.06 1.76
N MET A 126 4.53 9.76 2.23
CA MET A 126 4.59 11.09 2.81
C MET A 126 4.56 10.99 4.33
N VAL A 127 5.56 11.56 5.01
CA VAL A 127 5.74 11.43 6.46
C VAL A 127 5.95 12.77 7.18
N ASP A 128 5.51 12.82 8.43
CA ASP A 128 5.86 13.84 9.43
C ASP A 128 5.96 13.11 10.78
N ILE A 129 7.16 12.58 11.05
CA ILE A 129 7.39 11.57 12.10
C ILE A 129 8.66 11.85 12.90
N GLU A 130 8.77 11.28 14.11
CA GLU A 130 10.02 11.41 14.88
C GLU A 130 11.07 10.44 14.38
N ASP A 131 10.75 9.14 14.32
CA ASP A 131 11.71 8.09 13.96
C ASP A 131 11.27 7.35 12.70
N LEU A 132 12.09 7.43 11.65
CA LEU A 132 11.92 6.69 10.41
C LEU A 132 12.99 5.61 10.27
N ASN A 133 12.56 4.35 10.21
CA ASN A 133 13.42 3.22 9.89
C ASN A 133 13.09 2.70 8.50
N ILE A 134 14.07 2.63 7.61
CA ILE A 134 13.93 2.10 6.26
C ILE A 134 14.83 0.88 6.13
N LYS A 135 14.25 -0.22 5.65
CA LYS A 135 14.97 -1.41 5.21
C LYS A 135 14.68 -1.65 3.73
N MET A 136 15.72 -1.75 2.91
CA MET A 136 15.57 -2.04 1.49
C MET A 136 16.39 -3.25 1.10
N ASP A 137 15.74 -4.23 0.49
CA ASP A 137 16.37 -5.43 -0.10
C ASP A 137 15.86 -5.64 -1.54
N GLY A 138 15.82 -4.54 -2.30
CA GLY A 138 15.22 -4.44 -3.63
C GLY A 138 14.21 -3.29 -3.70
N GLY A 139 13.56 -3.15 -4.86
CA GLY A 139 12.44 -2.24 -5.07
C GLY A 139 12.72 -0.74 -4.99
N ASP A 140 11.74 0.06 -5.41
CA ASP A 140 11.84 1.52 -5.42
C ASP A 140 11.09 2.13 -4.24
N LEU A 141 11.71 3.09 -3.54
CA LEU A 141 11.11 3.79 -2.41
C LEU A 141 11.32 5.30 -2.56
N ASP A 142 10.22 6.03 -2.64
CA ASP A 142 10.17 7.48 -2.57
C ASP A 142 9.60 7.91 -1.22
N VAL A 143 10.37 8.68 -0.44
CA VAL A 143 9.91 9.27 0.82
C VAL A 143 9.95 10.78 0.76
N TYR A 144 8.84 11.40 1.14
CA TYR A 144 8.62 12.84 1.17
C TYR A 144 8.24 13.32 2.57
N GLY A 145 8.57 14.56 2.92
CA GLY A 145 8.14 15.19 4.17
C GLY A 145 9.27 15.30 5.19
N GLN A 146 9.04 15.05 6.48
CA GLN A 146 10.04 15.31 7.54
C GLN A 146 10.18 14.15 8.54
N SER A 147 11.42 13.93 9.01
CA SER A 147 11.75 13.01 10.09
C SER A 147 12.84 13.61 10.98
N LYS A 148 12.73 13.45 12.30
CA LYS A 148 13.82 13.88 13.20
C LYS A 148 15.02 12.93 13.12
N ASN A 149 14.74 11.63 13.16
CA ASN A 149 15.71 10.56 13.11
C ASN A 149 15.42 9.68 11.90
N LEU A 150 16.48 9.37 11.14
CA LEU A 150 16.41 8.51 9.97
C LEU A 150 17.48 7.42 10.08
N PHE A 151 17.03 6.17 10.01
CA PHE A 151 17.90 5.00 9.94
C PHE A 151 17.61 4.24 8.65
N ILE A 152 18.65 3.94 7.87
CA ILE A 152 18.54 3.20 6.61
C ILE A 152 19.42 1.97 6.68
N LEU A 153 18.82 0.81 6.44
CA LEU A 153 19.51 -0.46 6.25
C LEU A 153 19.29 -0.96 4.83
N LYS A 154 20.38 -1.24 4.12
CA LYS A 154 20.35 -1.84 2.79
C LYS A 154 20.78 -3.30 2.88
N GLY A 155 19.97 -4.20 2.32
CA GLY A 155 20.20 -5.63 2.22
C GLY A 155 21.13 -5.99 1.07
N ASN A 156 21.13 -7.25 0.65
CA ASN A 156 22.04 -7.75 -0.39
C ASN A 156 21.58 -7.33 -1.79
N ASP A 157 20.27 -7.19 -2.00
CA ASP A 157 19.67 -6.95 -3.32
C ASP A 157 19.30 -5.47 -3.55
N HIS A 158 19.77 -4.58 -2.68
CA HIS A 158 19.43 -3.15 -2.70
C HIS A 158 19.81 -2.40 -3.98
N GLU A 159 20.74 -2.94 -4.80
CA GLU A 159 21.12 -2.33 -6.09
C GLU A 159 20.03 -2.50 -7.17
N ARG A 160 19.04 -3.36 -6.93
CA ARG A 160 17.91 -3.62 -7.84
C ARG A 160 16.79 -2.58 -7.71
N GLY A 161 17.05 -1.49 -7.00
CA GLY A 161 16.05 -0.50 -6.65
C GLY A 161 16.63 0.85 -6.27
N THR A 162 15.77 1.83 -6.11
CA THR A 162 16.14 3.23 -5.87
C THR A 162 15.54 3.73 -4.55
N LEU A 163 16.34 4.45 -3.76
CA LEU A 163 15.84 5.20 -2.60
C LEU A 163 15.93 6.68 -2.91
N ASN A 164 14.78 7.36 -3.07
CA ASN A 164 14.74 8.81 -3.14
C ASN A 164 14.13 9.37 -1.87
N ILE A 165 14.85 10.31 -1.27
CA ILE A 165 14.44 11.00 -0.05
C ILE A 165 14.44 12.48 -0.38
N SER A 166 13.25 13.07 -0.40
CA SER A 166 13.06 14.48 -0.69
C SER A 166 12.50 15.20 0.52
N GLU A 167 13.03 16.39 0.81
CA GLU A 167 12.53 17.32 1.83
C GLU A 167 12.63 16.86 3.30
N LEU A 168 13.27 15.71 3.61
CA LEU A 168 13.56 15.30 5.00
C LEU A 168 14.55 16.28 5.67
N GLU A 169 14.04 17.41 6.14
CA GLU A 169 14.80 18.34 6.98
C GLU A 169 14.97 17.72 8.37
N SER A 170 16.22 17.41 8.75
CA SER A 170 16.51 17.16 10.15
C SER A 170 16.37 18.48 10.89
N ASN A 171 15.46 18.53 11.87
CA ASN A 171 15.48 19.61 12.86
C ASN A 171 16.80 19.51 13.61
N LYS A 172 17.79 20.31 13.21
CA LYS A 172 19.04 20.48 13.95
C LYS A 172 18.67 20.92 15.37
N LEU A 173 18.99 20.07 16.34
CA LEU A 173 18.96 20.40 17.77
C LEU A 173 19.94 21.54 18.09
#